data_AF-A0A396L1V1-F1
#
_entry.id   AF-A0A396L1V1-F1
#
_cell.length_a   1.000
_cell.length_b   1.000
_cell.length_c   1.000
_cell.angle_alpha   90.00
_cell.angle_beta   90.00
_cell.angle_gamma   90.00
#
_symmetry.space_group_name_H-M   'P 1'
#
loop_
_entity.id
_entity.type
_entity.pdbx_description
1 polymer ?
#
loop_
_entity_poly.entity_id
_entity_poly.type
_entity_poly.pdbx_seq_one_letter_code
_entity_poly.pdbx_strand_id
1 'polypeptide(L)'
;MFEKIMNYIKDFLENTPEDIYDFSCELEGMLIIHYDEMYKEQPRATRILNEETPDICASGEPGMKPEEIEKFKRELEIEYNKALKAVV
;
A
#
# COMPACT_ATOMS: atom_id res chain seq x y z
N MET A 1 8.91 6.94 -9.31
CA MET A 1 7.72 7.04 -8.45
C MET A 1 7.33 5.72 -7.82
N PHE A 2 7.26 4.63 -8.60
CA PHE A 2 6.91 3.30 -8.09
C PHE A 2 7.79 2.89 -6.90
N GLU A 3 9.12 3.06 -7.01
CA GLU A 3 10.05 2.76 -5.91
C GLU A 3 9.77 3.60 -4.66
N LYS A 4 9.39 4.88 -4.81
CA LYS A 4 9.07 5.75 -3.66
C LYS A 4 7.85 5.24 -2.90
N ILE A 5 6.80 4.83 -3.63
CA ILE A 5 5.57 4.28 -3.04
C ILE A 5 5.84 2.91 -2.42
N MET A 6 6.64 2.06 -3.07
CA MET A 6 7.07 0.78 -2.48
C MET A 6 7.87 0.98 -1.19
N ASN A 7 8.76 1.96 -1.14
CA ASN A 7 9.50 2.29 0.08
C ASN A 7 8.59 2.85 1.18
N TYR A 8 7.58 3.65 0.82
CA TYR A 8 6.58 4.14 1.77
C TYR A 8 5.76 3.00 2.39
N ILE A 9 5.28 2.06 1.58
CA ILE A 9 4.60 0.85 2.07
C ILE A 9 5.54 0.02 2.95
N LYS A 10 6.79 -0.17 2.51
CA LYS A 10 7.78 -0.94 3.26
C LYS A 10 8.04 -0.34 4.65
N ASP A 11 8.20 0.98 4.73
CA ASP A 11 8.40 1.67 6.01
C ASP A 11 7.23 1.44 6.96
N PHE A 12 5.98 1.53 6.47
CA PHE A 12 4.80 1.18 7.28
C PHE A 12 4.80 -0.28 7.74
N LEU A 13 5.19 -1.23 6.88
CA LEU A 13 5.24 -2.65 7.26
C LEU A 13 6.31 -2.93 8.33
N GLU A 14 7.43 -2.23 8.28
CA GLU A 14 8.53 -2.35 9.25
C GLU A 14 8.26 -1.57 10.54
N ASN A 15 7.59 -0.42 10.44
CA ASN A 15 7.41 0.58 11.50
C ASN A 15 5.93 0.95 11.67
N THR A 16 5.05 -0.05 11.77
CA THR A 16 3.60 0.16 11.81
C THR A 16 3.18 1.03 13.02
N PRO A 17 2.53 2.19 12.79
CA PRO A 17 2.07 3.06 13.87
C PRO A 17 0.82 2.50 14.59
N GLU A 18 0.51 3.05 15.76
CA GLU A 18 -0.72 2.72 16.52
C GLU A 18 -2.00 3.26 15.84
N ASP A 19 -1.87 4.30 15.02
CA ASP A 19 -2.95 4.83 14.19
C ASP A 19 -2.51 4.82 12.73
N ILE A 20 -3.31 4.17 11.89
CA ILE A 20 -2.99 3.92 10.47
C ILE A 20 -3.86 4.72 9.51
N TYR A 21 -4.78 5.55 10.01
CA TYR A 21 -5.76 6.26 9.17
C TYR A 21 -5.10 7.21 8.18
N ASP A 22 -4.18 8.05 8.64
CA ASP A 22 -3.47 8.98 7.75
C ASP A 22 -2.66 8.21 6.70
N PHE A 23 -2.01 7.11 7.10
CA PHE A 23 -1.26 6.25 6.17
C PHE A 23 -2.17 5.67 5.08
N SER A 24 -3.35 5.15 5.45
CA SER A 24 -4.26 4.49 4.51
C SER A 24 -4.82 5.49 3.49
N CYS A 25 -5.25 6.67 3.93
CA CYS A 25 -5.71 7.73 3.04
C CYS A 25 -4.61 8.23 2.10
N GLU A 26 -3.39 8.44 2.62
CA GLU A 26 -2.26 8.89 1.81
C GLU A 26 -1.86 7.86 0.76
N LEU A 27 -1.79 6.57 1.13
CA LEU A 27 -1.44 5.51 0.19
C LEU A 27 -2.49 5.40 -0.94
N GLU A 28 -3.78 5.36 -0.59
CA GLU A 28 -4.86 5.31 -1.59
C GLU A 28 -4.77 6.50 -2.58
N GLY A 29 -4.58 7.71 -2.04
CA GLY A 29 -4.41 8.91 -2.85
C GLY A 29 -3.18 8.84 -3.78
N MET A 30 -2.04 8.37 -3.26
CA MET A 30 -0.82 8.21 -4.06
C MET A 30 -0.99 7.21 -5.20
N LEU A 31 -1.67 6.09 -4.97
CA LEU A 31 -1.92 5.06 -5.99
C LEU A 31 -2.71 5.63 -7.18
N ILE A 32 -3.67 6.53 -6.92
CA ILE A 32 -4.48 7.18 -7.95
C ILE A 32 -3.70 8.30 -8.65
N ILE A 33 -3.11 9.23 -7.88
CA ILE A 33 -2.45 10.43 -8.40
C ILE A 33 -1.25 10.05 -9.27
N HIS A 34 -0.50 9.01 -8.86
CA HIS A 34 0.76 8.64 -9.51
C HIS A 34 0.66 7.42 -10.41
N TYR A 35 -0.55 6.90 -10.66
CA TYR A 35 -0.76 5.67 -11.44
C TYR A 35 0.01 5.66 -12.77
N ASP A 36 -0.15 6.71 -13.58
CA ASP A 36 0.48 6.78 -14.91
C ASP A 36 2.01 6.81 -14.85
N GLU A 37 2.58 7.46 -13.81
CA GLU A 37 4.03 7.53 -13.62
C GLU A 37 4.58 6.18 -13.15
N MET A 38 3.92 5.57 -12.17
CA MET A 38 4.24 4.22 -11.70
C MET A 38 4.14 3.19 -12.83
N TYR A 39 3.07 3.26 -13.64
CA TYR A 39 2.83 2.32 -14.72
C TYR A 39 3.88 2.42 -15.82
N LYS A 40 4.38 3.63 -16.12
CA LYS A 40 5.50 3.81 -17.07
C LYS A 40 6.80 3.17 -16.58
N GLU A 41 7.04 3.18 -15.27
CA GLU A 41 8.25 2.60 -14.67
C GLU A 41 8.16 1.09 -14.51
N GLN A 42 7.05 0.59 -13.94
CA GLN A 42 6.83 -0.81 -13.60
C GLN A 42 5.38 -1.21 -13.93
N PRO A 43 5.04 -1.49 -15.21
CA PRO A 43 3.64 -1.65 -15.63
C PRO A 43 2.91 -2.79 -14.92
N ARG A 44 3.55 -3.96 -14.85
CA ARG A 44 2.95 -5.16 -14.24
C ARG A 44 2.82 -5.02 -12.73
N ALA A 45 3.88 -4.55 -12.06
CA ALA A 45 3.87 -4.36 -10.62
C ALA A 45 2.87 -3.28 -10.18
N THR A 46 2.74 -2.20 -10.95
CA THR A 46 1.75 -1.13 -10.69
C THR A 46 0.32 -1.65 -10.78
N ARG A 47 0.00 -2.46 -11.80
CA ARG A 47 -1.33 -3.08 -11.91
C ARG A 47 -1.64 -3.95 -10.71
N ILE A 48 -0.72 -4.85 -10.34
CA ILE A 48 -0.88 -5.75 -9.20
C ILE A 48 -1.10 -4.95 -7.92
N LEU A 49 -0.27 -3.93 -7.69
CA LEU A 49 -0.39 -3.08 -6.50
C LEU A 49 -1.73 -2.32 -6.45
N ASN A 50 -2.35 -2.00 -7.59
CA ASN A 50 -3.62 -1.28 -7.63
C ASN A 50 -4.86 -2.20 -7.66
N GLU A 51 -4.70 -3.53 -7.60
CA GLU A 51 -5.85 -4.45 -7.63
C GLU A 51 -6.62 -4.42 -6.30
N GLU A 52 -5.96 -4.73 -5.19
CA GLU A 52 -6.63 -4.86 -3.89
C GLU A 52 -6.17 -3.81 -2.87
N THR A 53 -5.02 -3.15 -3.08
CA THR A 53 -4.49 -2.18 -2.11
C THR A 53 -5.43 -0.99 -1.85
N PRO A 54 -6.16 -0.42 -2.84
CA PRO A 54 -7.16 0.61 -2.55
C PRO A 54 -8.26 0.13 -1.58
N ASP A 55 -8.80 -1.08 -1.79
CA ASP A 55 -9.83 -1.64 -0.92
C ASP A 55 -9.31 -1.94 0.49
N ILE A 56 -8.04 -2.38 0.61
CA ILE A 56 -7.37 -2.52 1.91
C ILE A 56 -7.26 -1.15 2.59
N CYS A 57 -6.83 -0.11 1.87
CA CYS A 57 -6.72 1.25 2.39
C CYS A 57 -8.07 1.78 2.90
N ALA A 58 -9.16 1.50 2.20
CA ALA A 58 -10.52 1.88 2.59
C ALA A 58 -10.99 1.24 3.91
N SER A 59 -10.31 0.19 4.39
CA SER A 59 -10.59 -0.41 5.71
C SER A 59 -9.87 0.29 6.88
N GLY A 60 -8.91 1.17 6.59
CA GLY A 60 -8.21 1.97 7.58
C GLY A 60 -9.10 3.08 8.12
N GLU A 61 -9.48 3.00 9.40
CA GLU A 61 -10.39 3.92 10.07
C GLU A 61 -9.79 4.43 11.39
N PRO A 62 -10.21 5.62 11.88
CA PRO A 62 -9.71 6.14 13.15
C PRO A 62 -10.06 5.23 14.33
N GLY A 63 -9.07 4.96 15.20
CA GLY A 63 -9.27 4.22 16.45
C GLY A 63 -9.43 2.70 16.29
N MET A 64 -8.94 2.13 15.19
CA MET A 64 -8.84 0.68 15.00
C MET A 64 -8.11 -0.01 16.17
N LYS A 65 -8.56 -1.21 16.50
CA LYS A 65 -7.90 -2.04 17.51
C LYS A 65 -6.61 -2.65 16.95
N PRO A 66 -5.65 -3.03 17.81
CA PRO A 66 -4.42 -3.68 17.38
C PRO A 66 -4.64 -4.90 16.47
N GLU A 67 -5.68 -5.71 16.72
CA GLU A 67 -5.97 -6.89 15.89
C GLU A 67 -6.47 -6.52 14.48
N GLU A 68 -7.14 -5.38 14.35
CA GLU A 68 -7.63 -4.87 13.07
C GLU A 68 -6.47 -4.27 12.26
N ILE A 69 -5.56 -3.57 12.94
CA ILE A 69 -4.32 -3.04 12.34
C ILE A 69 -3.41 -4.17 11.86
N GLU A 70 -3.25 -5.24 12.64
CA GLU A 70 -2.47 -6.42 12.23
C GLU A 70 -3.10 -7.13 11.02
N LYS A 71 -4.43 -7.16 10.93
CA LYS A 71 -5.12 -7.68 9.75
C LYS A 71 -4.84 -6.82 8.52
N PHE A 72 -5.01 -5.49 8.62
CA PHE A 72 -4.69 -4.54 7.56
C PHE A 72 -3.24 -4.72 7.07
N LYS A 73 -2.29 -4.75 8.01
CA LYS A 73 -0.87 -4.93 7.74
C LYS A 73 -0.58 -6.20 6.95
N ARG A 74 -1.17 -7.33 7.35
CA ARG A 74 -0.99 -8.61 6.67
C ARG A 74 -1.55 -8.61 5.25
N GLU A 75 -2.72 -8.01 5.04
CA GLU A 75 -3.33 -7.90 3.70
C GLU A 75 -2.48 -7.02 2.79
N LEU A 76 -2.02 -5.86 3.30
CA LEU A 76 -1.11 -4.97 2.58
C LEU A 76 0.23 -5.64 2.25
N GLU A 77 0.81 -6.40 3.18
CA GLU A 77 2.06 -7.12 2.96
C GLU A 77 1.94 -8.16 1.83
N ILE A 78 0.78 -8.82 1.70
CA ILE A 78 0.53 -9.76 0.60
C ILE A 78 0.58 -9.03 -0.75
N GLU A 79 -0.12 -7.91 -0.90
CA GLU A 79 -0.13 -7.14 -2.15
C GLU A 79 1.23 -6.51 -2.46
N TYR A 80 1.90 -5.97 -1.44
CA TYR A 80 3.27 -5.47 -1.55
C TYR A 80 4.21 -6.54 -2.10
N ASN A 81 4.17 -7.76 -1.55
CA ASN A 81 5.03 -8.86 -1.99
C ASN A 81 4.68 -9.37 -3.39
N LYS A 82 3.40 -9.35 -3.80
CA LYS A 82 3.01 -9.68 -5.18
C LYS A 82 3.58 -8.65 -6.16
N ALA A 83 3.46 -7.37 -5.85
CA ALA A 83 3.98 -6.28 -6.67
C ALA A 83 5.52 -6.34 -6.76
N LEU A 84 6.20 -6.54 -5.63
CA LEU A 84 7.67 -6.64 -5.55
C LEU A 84 8.22 -7.77 -6.44
N LYS A 85 7.55 -8.93 -6.48
CA LYS A 85 7.93 -10.07 -7.35
C LYS A 85 7.74 -9.80 -8.83
N ALA A 86 7.00 -8.77 -9.21
CA ALA A 86 6.69 -8.41 -10.58
C ALA A 86 7.52 -7.25 -11.14
N VAL A 87 8.42 -6.69 -10.32
CA VAL A 87 9.39 -5.66 -10.72
C VAL A 87 10.38 -6.23 -11.74
N VAL A 88 10.69 -5.46 -12.78
CA VAL A 88 11.66 -5.80 -13.85
C VAL A 88 12.76 -4.76 -14.03
#